data_AF-A0A1E7WCN9-F1
#
_entry.id   AF-A0A1E7WCN9-F1
#
_cell.length_a   1.000
_cell.length_b   1.000
_cell.length_c   1.000
_cell.angle_alpha   90.00
_cell.angle_beta   90.00
_cell.angle_gamma   90.00
#
_symmetry.space_group_name_H-M   'P 1'
#
loop_
_entity.id
_entity.type
_entity.pdbx_description
1 polymer ?
#
loop_
_entity_poly.entity_id
_entity_poly.type
_entity_poly.pdbx_seq_one_letter_code
_entity_poly.pdbx_strand_id
1 'polypeptide(L)'
;MREHLLTPSLSATTRPVKLYSIQSSFLVAFFGGPAAALLYSGLNSWRLRRTADIPVHLAGAAMVVGFVYALLFQPALFNGLFDLLGNDMVRALRTLLSLAICGVFYALHQKQHRSAAFFADKPPSPWIPAIICIAAGYGIMVGLFKLFREMAP
;
A
#
# COMPACT_ATOMS: atom_id res chain seq x y z
N MET A 1 -17.62 42.64 7.51
CA MET A 1 -18.57 41.54 7.75
C MET A 1 -17.95 40.25 7.23
N ARG A 2 -17.80 39.21 8.07
CA ARG A 2 -17.17 37.94 7.68
C ARG A 2 -18.19 37.05 6.95
N GLU A 3 -18.49 37.39 5.70
CA GLU A 3 -19.43 36.63 4.86
C GLU A 3 -18.97 35.18 4.61
N HIS A 4 -17.66 34.92 4.75
CA HIS A 4 -17.07 33.58 4.67
C HIS A 4 -17.47 32.65 5.84
N LEU A 5 -18.04 33.20 6.92
CA LEU A 5 -18.62 32.40 8.01
C LEU A 5 -20.08 32.03 7.76
N LEU A 6 -20.71 32.67 6.77
CA LEU A 6 -22.11 32.45 6.40
C LEU A 6 -22.25 31.58 5.15
N THR A 7 -21.15 31.22 4.49
CA THR A 7 -21.20 30.17 3.46
C THR A 7 -21.60 28.86 4.13
N PRO A 8 -22.74 28.26 3.76
CA PRO A 8 -23.12 26.95 4.25
C PRO A 8 -21.95 26.00 3.96
N SER A 9 -21.49 25.28 4.98
CA SER A 9 -20.46 24.23 4.81
C SER A 9 -20.92 23.10 3.86
N LEU A 10 -22.21 23.12 3.47
CA LEU A 10 -22.85 22.26 2.49
C LEU A 10 -22.75 22.77 1.05
N SER A 11 -22.27 24.00 0.80
CA SER A 11 -22.08 24.54 -0.56
C SER A 11 -20.79 24.03 -1.23
N ALA A 12 -20.10 23.05 -0.63
CA ALA A 12 -18.97 22.39 -1.24
C ALA A 12 -19.46 21.59 -2.47
N THR A 13 -19.32 22.21 -3.65
CA THR A 13 -19.78 21.72 -4.96
C THR A 13 -19.07 20.45 -5.43
N THR A 14 -18.01 20.03 -4.75
CA THR A 14 -17.22 18.86 -5.11
C THR A 14 -17.59 17.66 -4.25
N ARG A 15 -18.22 16.66 -4.89
CA ARG A 15 -18.53 15.37 -4.28
C ARG A 15 -17.23 14.71 -3.77
N PRO A 16 -17.18 14.24 -2.52
CA PRO A 16 -16.00 13.56 -2.00
C PRO A 16 -15.65 12.34 -2.86
N VAL A 17 -14.37 12.23 -3.22
CA VAL A 17 -13.87 11.12 -4.03
C VAL A 17 -13.91 9.83 -3.21
N LYS A 18 -14.48 8.77 -3.78
CA LYS A 18 -14.61 7.48 -3.12
C LYS A 18 -13.34 6.64 -3.27
N LEU A 19 -12.72 6.35 -2.14
CA LEU A 19 -11.61 5.40 -2.02
C LEU A 19 -12.12 3.96 -1.92
N TYR A 20 -11.27 2.99 -2.24
CA TYR A 20 -11.53 1.61 -1.89
C TYR A 20 -11.52 1.41 -0.37
N SER A 21 -12.12 0.31 0.10
CA SER A 21 -12.29 0.08 1.54
C SER A 21 -10.96 -0.25 2.23
N ILE A 22 -10.88 0.07 3.53
CA ILE A 22 -9.71 -0.26 4.35
C ILE A 22 -9.53 -1.78 4.44
N GLN A 23 -10.64 -2.51 4.54
CA GLN A 23 -10.65 -3.97 4.58
C GLN A 23 -10.00 -4.58 3.34
N SER A 24 -10.29 -4.05 2.15
CA SER A 24 -9.65 -4.55 0.94
C SER A 24 -8.18 -4.18 0.84
N SER A 25 -7.79 -2.97 1.28
CA SER A 25 -6.36 -2.60 1.38
C SER A 25 -5.59 -3.56 2.30
N PHE A 26 -6.17 -3.91 3.44
CA PHE A 26 -5.58 -4.88 4.37
C PHE A 26 -5.46 -6.27 3.74
N LEU A 27 -6.53 -6.78 3.11
CA LEU A 27 -6.50 -8.10 2.46
C LEU A 27 -5.48 -8.16 1.32
N VAL A 28 -5.40 -7.10 0.50
CA VAL A 28 -4.41 -7.02 -0.59
C VAL A 28 -3.00 -7.00 -0.03
N ALA A 29 -2.73 -6.23 1.02
CA ALA A 29 -1.42 -6.21 1.66
C ALA A 29 -1.06 -7.57 2.27
N PHE A 30 -2.00 -8.19 2.99
CA PHE A 30 -1.78 -9.45 3.68
C PHE A 30 -1.51 -10.62 2.70
N PHE A 31 -2.35 -10.76 1.66
CA PHE A 31 -2.25 -11.88 0.72
C PHE A 31 -1.32 -11.60 -0.46
N GLY A 32 -1.36 -10.38 -1.02
CA GLY A 32 -0.57 -10.00 -2.20
C GLY A 32 0.84 -9.53 -1.88
N GLY A 33 1.13 -9.22 -0.62
CA GLY A 33 2.45 -8.74 -0.20
C GLY A 33 2.69 -7.27 -0.49
N PRO A 34 3.95 -6.80 -0.37
CA PRO A 34 4.23 -5.37 -0.26
C PRO A 34 4.12 -4.65 -1.60
N ALA A 35 4.47 -5.33 -2.71
CA ALA A 35 4.25 -4.80 -4.05
C ALA A 35 2.75 -4.62 -4.36
N ALA A 36 1.91 -5.59 -3.99
CA ALA A 36 0.46 -5.49 -4.17
C ALA A 36 -0.13 -4.34 -3.34
N ALA A 37 0.35 -4.16 -2.09
CA ALA A 37 -0.05 -3.05 -1.24
C ALA A 37 0.25 -1.68 -1.89
N LEU A 38 1.44 -1.52 -2.49
CA LEU A 38 1.83 -0.29 -3.19
C LEU A 38 0.99 -0.03 -4.45
N LEU A 39 0.68 -1.07 -5.23
CA LEU A 39 -0.18 -0.93 -6.40
C LEU A 39 -1.59 -0.48 -5.98
N TYR A 40 -2.14 -1.10 -4.94
CA TYR A 40 -3.49 -0.80 -4.48
C TYR A 40 -3.59 0.58 -3.84
N SER A 41 -2.59 1.00 -3.07
CA SER A 41 -2.51 2.38 -2.58
C SER A 41 -2.35 3.37 -3.73
N GLY A 42 -1.60 3.02 -4.76
CA GLY A 42 -1.47 3.80 -5.99
C GLY A 42 -2.80 4.04 -6.69
N LEU A 43 -3.66 3.02 -6.76
CA LEU A 43 -5.02 3.18 -7.28
C LEU A 43 -5.86 4.17 -6.45
N ASN A 44 -5.71 4.16 -5.13
CA ASN A 44 -6.37 5.12 -4.25
C ASN A 44 -5.82 6.54 -4.45
N SER A 45 -4.51 6.71 -4.51
CA SER A 45 -3.87 8.02 -4.77
C SER A 45 -4.20 8.57 -6.16
N TRP A 46 -4.31 7.69 -7.17
CA TRP A 46 -4.76 8.06 -8.51
C TRP A 46 -6.22 8.53 -8.52
N ARG A 47 -7.11 7.81 -7.83
CA ARG A 47 -8.51 8.24 -7.65
C ARG A 47 -8.60 9.61 -6.98
N LEU A 48 -7.77 9.85 -5.96
CA LEU A 48 -7.68 11.16 -5.29
C LEU A 48 -6.99 12.24 -6.13
N ARG A 49 -6.37 11.88 -7.28
CA ARG A 49 -5.52 12.77 -8.09
C ARG A 49 -4.44 13.46 -7.26
N ARG A 50 -3.91 12.76 -6.24
CA ARG A 50 -2.99 13.33 -5.25
C ARG A 50 -1.55 12.98 -5.61
N THR A 51 -0.88 13.88 -6.33
CA THR A 51 0.54 13.75 -6.69
C THR A 51 1.49 13.90 -5.48
N ALA A 52 1.02 14.51 -4.39
CA ALA A 52 1.78 14.61 -3.14
C ALA A 52 2.13 13.23 -2.53
N ASP A 53 1.46 12.16 -2.96
CA ASP A 53 1.75 10.80 -2.50
C ASP A 53 2.92 10.14 -3.27
N ILE A 54 3.41 10.76 -4.36
CA ILE A 54 4.49 10.22 -5.21
C ILE A 54 5.77 9.91 -4.42
N PRO A 55 6.29 10.80 -3.56
CA PRO A 55 7.52 10.50 -2.80
C PRO A 55 7.37 9.28 -1.90
N VAL A 56 6.17 9.07 -1.32
CA VAL A 56 5.88 7.92 -0.47
C VAL A 56 5.83 6.63 -1.29
N HIS A 57 5.28 6.67 -2.50
CA HIS A 57 5.30 5.51 -3.41
C HIS A 57 6.72 5.16 -3.84
N LEU A 58 7.56 6.16 -4.16
CA LEU A 58 8.96 5.95 -4.50
C LEU A 58 9.74 5.35 -3.33
N ALA A 59 9.56 5.90 -2.12
CA ALA A 59 10.17 5.36 -0.90
C ALA A 59 9.70 3.92 -0.63
N GLY A 60 8.40 3.64 -0.79
CA GLY A 60 7.86 2.30 -0.66
C GLY A 60 8.43 1.32 -1.68
N ALA A 61 8.52 1.72 -2.95
CA ALA A 61 9.11 0.91 -4.01
C ALA A 61 10.60 0.62 -3.73
N ALA A 62 11.37 1.64 -3.34
CA ALA A 62 12.77 1.48 -2.95
C ALA A 62 12.93 0.52 -1.76
N MET A 63 12.04 0.60 -0.78
CA MET A 63 12.02 -0.31 0.36
C MET A 63 11.71 -1.76 -0.05
N VAL A 64 10.79 -1.98 -0.98
CA VAL A 64 10.49 -3.33 -1.50
C VAL A 64 11.67 -3.90 -2.28
N VAL A 65 12.27 -3.11 -3.16
CA VAL A 65 13.44 -3.52 -3.94
C VAL A 65 14.63 -3.80 -3.01
N GLY A 66 14.91 -2.89 -2.08
CA GLY A 66 15.97 -3.03 -1.08
C GLY A 66 15.76 -4.24 -0.16
N PHE A 67 14.51 -4.56 0.20
CA PHE A 67 14.19 -5.76 0.96
C PHE A 67 14.56 -7.04 0.19
N VAL A 68 14.17 -7.15 -1.09
CA VAL A 68 14.53 -8.31 -1.92
C VAL A 68 16.04 -8.40 -2.11
N TYR A 69 16.70 -7.27 -2.37
CA TYR A 69 18.16 -7.19 -2.50
C TYR A 69 18.86 -7.65 -1.21
N ALA A 70 18.45 -7.14 -0.05
CA ALA A 70 19.03 -7.50 1.24
C ALA A 70 18.85 -9.00 1.55
N LEU A 71 17.70 -9.58 1.22
CA LEU A 71 17.47 -11.02 1.40
C LEU A 71 18.41 -11.89 0.56
N LEU A 72 18.76 -11.44 -0.66
CA LEU A 72 19.60 -12.21 -1.57
C LEU A 72 21.10 -12.02 -1.33
N PHE A 73 21.52 -10.78 -1.08
CA PHE A 73 22.94 -10.41 -1.06
C PHE A 73 23.49 -10.14 0.35
N GLN A 74 22.62 -9.94 1.34
CA GLN A 74 23.01 -9.63 2.73
C GLN A 74 22.25 -10.51 3.74
N PRO A 75 22.25 -11.85 3.58
CA PRO A 75 21.50 -12.74 4.47
C PRO A 75 21.95 -12.62 5.94
N ALA A 76 23.21 -12.23 6.17
CA ALA A 76 23.77 -12.04 7.51
C ALA A 76 23.00 -11.02 8.37
N LEU A 77 22.37 -10.01 7.75
CA LEU A 77 21.52 -9.03 8.46
C LEU A 77 20.32 -9.67 9.16
N PHE A 78 19.92 -10.87 8.71
CA PHE A 78 18.74 -11.56 9.18
C PHE A 78 19.05 -12.81 10.02
N ASN A 79 20.31 -13.12 10.30
CA ASN A 79 20.69 -14.35 11.03
C ASN A 79 19.95 -14.47 12.37
N GLY A 80 19.93 -13.42 13.20
CA GLY A 80 19.22 -13.47 14.49
C GLY A 80 17.70 -13.60 14.36
N LEU A 81 17.11 -13.08 13.27
CA LEU A 81 15.69 -13.27 12.95
C LEU A 81 15.43 -14.70 12.46
N PHE A 82 16.35 -15.26 11.69
CA PHE A 82 16.28 -16.62 11.20
C PHE A 82 16.40 -17.63 12.34
N ASP A 83 17.26 -17.37 13.34
CA ASP A 83 17.37 -18.22 14.52
C ASP A 83 16.07 -18.27 15.34
N LEU A 84 15.31 -17.17 15.36
CA LEU A 84 14.05 -17.06 16.11
C LEU A 84 12.85 -17.62 15.34
N LEU A 85 12.75 -17.33 14.04
CA LEU A 85 11.56 -17.59 13.20
C LEU A 85 11.73 -18.76 12.24
N GLY A 86 12.97 -19.24 12.05
CA GLY A 86 13.32 -20.29 11.11
C GLY A 86 12.81 -20.01 9.69
N ASN A 87 12.18 -21.04 9.10
CA ASN A 87 11.69 -21.01 7.73
C ASN A 87 10.55 -19.99 7.50
N ASP A 88 9.85 -19.56 8.55
CA ASP A 88 8.77 -18.57 8.44
C ASP A 88 9.27 -17.13 8.43
N MET A 89 10.56 -16.88 8.66
CA MET A 89 11.15 -15.55 8.74
C MET A 89 10.80 -14.68 7.52
N VAL A 90 11.03 -15.19 6.31
CA VAL A 90 10.81 -14.43 5.07
C VAL A 90 9.33 -14.08 4.90
N ARG A 91 8.44 -15.02 5.25
CA ARG A 91 6.98 -14.79 5.21
C ARG A 91 6.57 -13.74 6.23
N ALA A 92 7.06 -13.84 7.47
CA ALA A 92 6.77 -12.89 8.54
C ALA A 92 7.24 -11.48 8.18
N LEU A 93 8.49 -11.32 7.73
CA LEU A 93 9.04 -10.03 7.30
C LEU A 93 8.26 -9.45 6.12
N ARG A 94 7.92 -10.28 5.12
CA ARG A 94 7.09 -9.84 3.99
C ARG A 94 5.73 -9.34 4.46
N THR A 95 5.06 -10.06 5.34
CA THR A 95 3.75 -9.66 5.88
C THR A 95 3.87 -8.38 6.72
N LEU A 96 4.87 -8.27 7.60
CA LEU A 96 5.12 -7.07 8.39
C LEU A 96 5.36 -5.85 7.50
N LEU A 97 6.20 -5.99 6.48
CA LEU A 97 6.46 -4.92 5.50
C LEU A 97 5.18 -4.50 4.77
N SER A 98 4.36 -5.47 4.37
CA SER A 98 3.10 -5.20 3.67
C SER A 98 2.11 -4.45 4.55
N LEU A 99 1.98 -4.87 5.81
CA LEU A 99 1.11 -4.21 6.79
C LEU A 99 1.62 -2.82 7.15
N ALA A 100 2.94 -2.62 7.24
CA ALA A 100 3.54 -1.31 7.46
C ALA A 100 3.22 -0.36 6.30
N ILE A 101 3.38 -0.80 5.04
CA ILE A 101 3.00 -0.01 3.85
C ILE A 101 1.51 0.33 3.89
N CYS A 102 0.65 -0.66 4.15
CA CYS A 102 -0.79 -0.44 4.28
C CYS A 102 -1.11 0.59 5.39
N GLY A 103 -0.45 0.50 6.55
CA GLY A 103 -0.61 1.43 7.66
C GLY A 103 -0.20 2.86 7.32
N VAL A 104 0.93 3.04 6.62
CA VAL A 104 1.38 4.35 6.14
C VAL A 104 0.35 4.97 5.20
N PHE A 105 -0.14 4.23 4.21
CA PHE A 105 -1.14 4.75 3.28
C PHE A 105 -2.49 4.99 3.95
N TYR A 106 -2.88 4.14 4.91
CA TYR A 106 -4.06 4.40 5.73
C TYR A 106 -3.92 5.74 6.48
N ALA A 107 -2.78 6.01 7.11
CA ALA A 107 -2.56 7.28 7.81
C ALA A 107 -2.63 8.48 6.83
N LEU A 108 -2.04 8.35 5.63
CA LEU A 108 -2.08 9.38 4.60
C LEU A 108 -3.49 9.67 4.06
N HIS A 109 -4.35 8.65 4.03
CA HIS A 109 -5.72 8.72 3.52
C HIS A 109 -6.79 8.72 4.63
N GLN A 110 -6.38 8.82 5.91
CA GLN A 110 -7.27 8.67 7.06
C GLN A 110 -8.40 9.70 7.05
N LYS A 111 -8.10 10.95 6.68
CA LYS A 111 -9.10 12.03 6.62
C LYS A 111 -10.20 11.71 5.60
N GLN A 112 -9.82 11.14 4.46
CA GLN A 112 -10.72 10.77 3.37
C GLN A 112 -11.55 9.52 3.73
N HIS A 113 -10.96 8.54 4.42
CA HIS A 113 -11.72 7.41 4.94
C HIS A 113 -12.75 7.82 6.00
N ARG A 114 -12.39 8.75 6.89
CA ARG A 114 -13.32 9.29 7.89
C ARG A 114 -14.47 10.07 7.24
N SER A 115 -14.19 10.94 6.27
CA SER A 115 -15.25 11.68 5.58
C SER A 115 -16.20 10.75 4.84
N ALA A 116 -15.68 9.73 4.13
CA ALA A 116 -16.52 8.75 3.43
C ALA A 116 -17.49 8.01 4.36
N ALA A 117 -17.08 7.71 5.59
CA ALA A 117 -17.95 7.07 6.59
C ALA A 117 -19.12 7.96 7.01
N PHE A 118 -18.93 9.28 7.10
CA PHE A 118 -20.00 10.22 7.46
C PHE A 118 -21.04 10.41 6.37
N PHE A 119 -20.64 10.33 5.09
CA PHE A 119 -21.55 10.54 3.95
C PHE A 119 -22.31 9.27 3.52
N ALA A 120 -22.19 8.16 4.27
CA ALA A 120 -22.80 6.84 3.96
C ALA A 120 -22.57 6.39 2.51
N ASP A 121 -21.50 6.87 1.89
CA ASP A 121 -21.26 6.66 0.47
C ASP A 121 -20.72 5.24 0.30
N LYS A 122 -21.52 4.37 -0.35
CA LYS A 122 -21.07 2.99 -0.65
C LYS A 122 -19.73 3.04 -1.39
N PRO A 123 -18.67 2.39 -0.86
CA PRO A 123 -17.38 2.35 -1.53
C PRO A 123 -17.50 1.58 -2.87
N PRO A 124 -16.65 1.91 -3.86
CA PRO A 124 -16.56 1.13 -5.09
C PRO A 124 -16.24 -0.33 -4.78
N SER A 125 -16.72 -1.25 -5.62
CA SER A 125 -16.43 -2.67 -5.47
C SER A 125 -14.91 -2.92 -5.51
N PRO A 126 -14.32 -3.52 -4.47
CA PRO A 126 -12.87 -3.62 -4.37
C PRO A 126 -12.29 -4.88 -5.02
N TRP A 127 -13.12 -5.87 -5.34
CA TRP A 127 -12.65 -7.22 -5.65
C TRP A 127 -11.83 -7.34 -6.92
N ILE A 128 -12.31 -6.78 -8.03
CA ILE A 128 -11.58 -6.79 -9.31
C ILE A 128 -10.21 -6.09 -9.16
N PRO A 129 -10.11 -4.84 -8.67
CA PRO A 129 -8.81 -4.20 -8.51
C PRO A 129 -7.93 -4.90 -7.47
N ALA A 130 -8.51 -5.44 -6.40
CA ALA A 130 -7.75 -6.18 -5.39
C ALA A 130 -7.09 -7.43 -5.99
N ILE A 131 -7.84 -8.25 -6.74
CA ILE A 131 -7.33 -9.47 -7.38
C ILE A 131 -6.23 -9.11 -8.38
N ILE A 132 -6.44 -8.09 -9.21
CA ILE A 132 -5.44 -7.62 -10.17
C ILE A 132 -4.16 -7.18 -9.45
N CYS A 133 -4.27 -6.39 -8.38
CA CYS A 133 -3.11 -5.95 -7.62
C CYS A 133 -2.38 -7.10 -6.92
N ILE A 134 -3.09 -8.10 -6.41
CA ILE A 134 -2.49 -9.30 -5.81
C ILE A 134 -1.71 -10.08 -6.88
N ALA A 135 -2.32 -10.35 -8.04
CA ALA A 135 -1.67 -11.09 -9.12
C ALA A 135 -0.45 -10.34 -9.67
N ALA A 136 -0.61 -9.03 -9.94
CA ALA A 136 0.48 -8.18 -10.42
C ALA A 136 1.60 -8.04 -9.38
N GLY A 137 1.26 -7.84 -8.11
CA GLY A 137 2.23 -7.75 -7.01
C GLY A 137 3.03 -9.04 -6.84
N TYR A 138 2.37 -10.20 -6.94
CA TYR A 138 3.06 -11.49 -6.95
C TYR A 138 4.02 -11.62 -8.14
N GLY A 139 3.57 -11.28 -9.35
CA GLY A 139 4.39 -11.27 -10.55
C GLY A 139 5.62 -10.37 -10.43
N ILE A 140 5.47 -9.17 -9.89
CA ILE A 140 6.57 -8.23 -9.61
C ILE A 140 7.58 -8.84 -8.64
N MET A 141 7.12 -9.43 -7.53
CA MET A 141 8.02 -10.03 -6.54
C MET A 141 8.81 -11.20 -7.13
N VAL A 142 8.15 -12.07 -7.91
CA VAL A 142 8.83 -13.18 -8.60
C VAL A 142 9.83 -12.65 -9.63
N GLY A 143 9.44 -11.64 -10.41
CA GLY A 143 10.32 -11.00 -11.41
C GLY A 143 11.55 -10.36 -10.77
N LEU A 144 11.38 -9.58 -9.70
CA LEU A 144 12.48 -8.97 -8.95
C LEU A 144 13.43 -10.02 -8.38
N PHE A 145 12.89 -11.08 -7.79
CA PHE A 145 13.71 -12.15 -7.22
C PHE A 145 14.51 -12.89 -8.31
N LYS A 146 13.89 -13.22 -9.44
CA LYS A 146 14.58 -13.82 -10.59
C LYS A 146 15.66 -12.91 -11.14
N LEU A 147 15.32 -11.65 -11.41
CA LEU A 147 16.24 -10.66 -11.95
C LEU A 147 17.48 -10.50 -11.07
N PHE A 148 17.30 -10.32 -9.76
CA PHE A 148 18.43 -10.19 -8.84
C PHE A 148 19.25 -11.46 -8.70
N ARG A 149 18.61 -12.64 -8.76
CA ARG A 149 19.32 -13.91 -8.72
C ARG A 149 20.20 -14.13 -9.96
N GLU A 150 19.74 -13.71 -11.14
CA GLU A 150 20.52 -13.79 -12.37
C GLU A 150 21.70 -12.79 -12.41
N MET A 151 21.60 -11.70 -11.65
CA MET A 151 22.67 -10.70 -11.49
C MET A 151 23.67 -11.06 -10.38
N ALA A 152 23.43 -12.13 -9.61
CA ALA A 152 24.37 -12.58 -8.60
C ALA A 152 25.56 -13.31 -9.27
N PRO A 153 26.82 -12.92 -8.96
CA PRO A 153 28.01 -13.53 -9.53
C PRO A 153 28.23 -14.98 -9.08
#